data_AF-M1W6F7-F1
#
_entry.id   AF-M1W6F7-F1
#
_cell.length_a   1.000
_cell.length_b   1.000
_cell.length_c   1.000
_cell.angle_alpha   90.00
_cell.angle_beta   90.00
_cell.angle_gamma   90.00
#
_symmetry.space_group_name_H-M   'P 1'
#
loop_
_entity.id
_entity.type
_entity.pdbx_description
1 polymer ?
#
loop_
_entity_poly.entity_id
_entity_poly.type
_entity_poly.pdbx_seq_one_letter_code
_entity_poly.pdbx_strand_id
1 'polypeptide(L)'
;MEHVSHSAPEPVSEPASEPAPESLRTFDLFEDALASARKTASSQGYSLAIHRRQTNSEGVESSVRLRCSKALKYVPHDTGTHPSKKRRTKTRKEACPFRLLISRDADGRWSIKPSQNLAAREHSHDPDSFGTFPADRGSILRRHSAFILAQWHARVKMHQILTGLRHIGDPDTCLVRGQDIANFIKAHERAGLGGKTSIQRATR
;
A
#
# COMPACT_ATOMS: atom_id res chain seq x y z
N MET A 1 14.77 62.50 -33.99
CA MET A 1 15.84 61.68 -33.40
C MET A 1 16.08 62.26 -32.01
N GLU A 2 15.75 61.65 -30.88
CA GLU A 2 15.28 60.31 -30.53
C GLU A 2 14.48 60.46 -29.22
N HIS A 3 13.31 59.81 -29.13
CA HIS A 3 12.55 59.71 -27.88
C HIS A 3 13.13 58.56 -27.06
N VAL A 4 13.74 58.85 -25.92
CA VAL A 4 14.23 57.83 -24.96
C VAL A 4 13.09 57.50 -24.00
N SER A 5 12.36 56.42 -24.30
CA SER A 5 11.43 55.78 -23.36
C SER A 5 12.21 55.01 -22.31
N HIS A 6 12.20 55.50 -21.06
CA HIS A 6 12.64 54.72 -19.91
C HIS A 6 11.53 53.78 -19.46
N SER A 7 11.60 52.51 -19.88
CA SER A 7 10.78 51.44 -19.33
C SER A 7 11.20 51.12 -17.90
N ALA A 8 10.21 51.05 -17.00
CA ALA A 8 10.37 50.65 -15.61
C ALA A 8 10.87 49.20 -15.50
N PRO A 9 11.65 48.85 -14.45
CA PRO A 9 12.08 47.48 -14.22
C PRO A 9 10.91 46.60 -13.75
N GLU A 10 10.80 45.42 -14.35
CA GLU A 10 9.83 44.38 -14.01
C GLU A 10 10.02 43.87 -12.56
N PRO A 11 8.93 43.51 -11.86
CA PRO A 11 9.02 42.95 -10.52
C PRO A 11 9.69 41.57 -10.55
N VAL A 12 10.81 41.46 -9.84
CA VAL A 12 11.53 40.21 -9.62
C VAL A 12 10.60 39.23 -8.90
N SER A 13 10.27 38.15 -9.58
CA SER A 13 9.47 37.05 -9.04
C SER A 13 10.20 36.45 -7.85
N GLU A 14 9.56 36.47 -6.67
CA GLU A 14 10.04 35.77 -5.48
C GLU A 14 10.18 34.27 -5.79
N PRO A 15 11.29 33.61 -5.39
CA PRO A 15 11.41 32.18 -5.54
C PRO A 15 10.36 31.48 -4.68
N ALA A 16 9.54 30.65 -5.33
CA ALA A 16 8.56 29.79 -4.69
C ALA A 16 9.19 29.05 -3.50
N SER A 17 8.67 29.32 -2.30
CA SER A 17 9.05 28.66 -1.06
C SER A 17 8.99 27.14 -1.24
N GLU A 18 10.17 26.51 -1.16
CA GLU A 18 10.36 25.06 -1.12
C GLU A 18 9.53 24.48 0.05
N PRO A 19 8.68 23.46 -0.16
CA PRO A 19 7.87 22.92 0.93
C PRO A 19 8.79 22.30 1.98
N ALA A 20 8.60 22.74 3.23
CA ALA A 20 9.33 22.25 4.40
C ALA A 20 9.43 20.71 4.43
N PRO A 21 10.56 20.16 4.93
CA PRO A 21 10.79 18.72 4.94
C PRO A 21 9.63 17.99 5.63
N GLU A 22 9.12 16.94 4.99
CA GLU A 22 7.93 16.14 5.38
C GLU A 22 8.04 15.43 6.75
N SER A 23 9.03 15.76 7.59
CA SER A 23 9.37 15.09 8.85
C SER A 23 8.51 15.47 10.06
N LEU A 24 7.56 16.40 9.92
CA LEU A 24 6.72 16.88 11.04
C LEU A 24 5.25 16.45 10.95
N ARG A 25 4.87 15.60 9.99
CA ARG A 25 3.48 15.16 9.89
C ARG A 25 3.13 14.20 11.03
N THR A 26 2.23 14.65 11.90
CA THR A 26 1.59 13.83 12.93
C THR A 26 0.17 13.45 12.52
N PHE A 27 -0.35 12.38 13.10
CA PHE A 27 -1.67 11.82 12.79
C PHE A 27 -2.39 11.44 14.08
N ASP A 28 -3.70 11.65 14.15
CA ASP A 28 -4.49 11.27 15.33
C ASP A 28 -4.72 9.75 15.39
N LEU A 29 -4.89 9.11 14.22
CA LEU A 29 -5.13 7.68 14.09
C LEU A 29 -3.92 6.95 13.49
N PHE A 30 -3.67 5.75 13.99
CA PHE A 30 -2.61 4.87 13.48
C PHE A 30 -2.85 4.52 12.00
N GLU A 31 -4.10 4.29 11.65
CA GLU A 31 -4.57 3.91 10.32
C GLU A 31 -4.19 4.97 9.29
N ASP A 32 -4.29 6.25 9.64
CA ASP A 32 -3.95 7.38 8.78
C ASP A 32 -2.43 7.48 8.59
N ALA A 33 -1.65 7.31 9.67
CA ALA A 33 -0.19 7.24 9.58
C ALA A 33 0.26 6.08 8.68
N LEU A 34 -0.36 4.89 8.85
CA LEU A 34 -0.07 3.71 8.03
C LEU A 34 -0.46 3.91 6.57
N ALA A 35 -1.61 4.52 6.31
CA ALA A 35 -2.08 4.84 4.96
C ALA A 35 -1.14 5.84 4.28
N SER A 36 -0.70 6.88 4.99
CA SER A 36 0.27 7.85 4.51
C SER A 36 1.60 7.19 4.17
N ALA A 37 2.16 6.39 5.08
CA ALA A 37 3.42 5.67 4.85
C ALA A 37 3.35 4.75 3.62
N ARG A 38 2.23 4.02 3.47
CA ARG A 38 2.02 3.14 2.31
C ARG A 38 1.84 3.92 1.02
N LYS A 39 1.17 5.07 1.05
CA LYS A 39 0.99 5.94 -0.12
C LYS A 39 2.34 6.43 -0.62
N THR A 40 3.19 6.96 0.27
CA THR A 40 4.55 7.42 -0.07
C THR A 40 5.42 6.29 -0.63
N ALA A 41 5.40 5.11 0.01
CA ALA A 41 6.14 3.96 -0.51
C ALA A 41 5.62 3.53 -1.89
N SER A 42 4.29 3.49 -2.07
CA SER A 42 3.68 3.10 -3.34
C SER A 42 4.00 4.06 -4.48
N SER A 43 4.07 5.37 -4.23
CA SER A 43 4.47 6.35 -5.26
C SER A 43 5.93 6.19 -5.68
N GLN A 44 6.76 5.56 -4.84
CA GLN A 44 8.16 5.24 -5.12
C GLN A 44 8.34 3.80 -5.64
N GLY A 45 7.26 3.08 -5.96
CA GLY A 45 7.32 1.69 -6.46
C GLY A 45 7.64 0.65 -5.38
N TYR A 46 7.49 0.99 -4.10
CA TYR A 46 7.71 0.10 -2.97
C TYR A 46 6.40 -0.26 -2.25
N SER A 47 6.43 -1.36 -1.49
CA SER A 47 5.28 -1.80 -0.70
C SER A 47 5.70 -2.09 0.73
N LEU A 48 4.90 -1.64 1.70
CA LEU A 48 5.15 -1.81 3.13
C LEU A 48 4.17 -2.78 3.78
N ALA A 49 4.73 -3.69 4.59
CA ALA A 49 4.00 -4.61 5.43
C ALA A 49 4.31 -4.36 6.92
N ILE A 50 3.34 -4.62 7.79
CA ILE A 50 3.58 -4.60 9.24
C ILE A 50 4.52 -5.75 9.58
N HIS A 51 5.61 -5.42 10.28
CA HIS A 51 6.57 -6.39 10.78
C HIS A 51 6.26 -6.78 12.23
N ARG A 52 6.07 -5.78 13.10
CA ARG A 52 5.85 -5.98 14.52
C ARG A 52 5.08 -4.80 15.11
N ARG A 53 4.15 -5.09 16.00
CA ARG A 53 3.48 -4.12 16.88
C ARG A 53 4.14 -4.19 18.26
N GLN A 54 4.28 -3.06 18.93
CA GLN A 54 4.75 -2.95 20.30
C GLN A 54 3.71 -2.21 21.13
N THR A 55 3.48 -2.70 22.33
CA THR A 55 2.62 -2.07 23.33
C THR A 55 3.46 -1.52 24.47
N ASN A 56 2.96 -0.49 25.15
CA ASN A 56 3.52 -0.02 26.41
C ASN A 56 3.10 -0.95 27.57
N SER A 57 3.51 -0.59 28.80
CA SER A 57 3.14 -1.30 30.03
C SER A 57 1.64 -1.34 30.31
N GLU A 58 0.88 -0.40 29.75
CA GLU A 58 -0.58 -0.28 29.90
C GLU A 58 -1.35 -1.08 28.83
N GLY A 59 -0.65 -1.81 27.97
CA GLY A 59 -1.26 -2.59 26.89
C GLY A 59 -1.70 -1.76 25.67
N VAL A 60 -1.41 -0.46 25.66
CA VAL A 60 -1.72 0.44 24.54
C VAL A 60 -0.62 0.33 23.47
N GLU A 61 -1.01 0.27 22.20
CA GLU A 61 -0.04 0.26 21.09
C GLU A 61 0.80 1.55 21.12
N SER A 62 2.10 1.39 21.30
CA SER A 62 3.07 2.49 21.39
C SER A 62 3.85 2.69 20.10
N SER A 63 4.10 1.61 19.36
CA SER A 63 4.75 1.70 18.06
C SER A 63 4.50 0.49 17.16
N VAL A 64 4.61 0.72 15.86
CA VAL A 64 4.50 -0.30 14.83
C VAL A 64 5.69 -0.18 13.89
N ARG A 65 6.47 -1.26 13.78
CA ARG A 65 7.55 -1.38 12.82
C ARG A 65 6.99 -1.91 11.50
N LEU A 66 7.27 -1.19 10.43
CA LEU A 66 7.02 -1.61 9.07
C LEU A 66 8.31 -2.13 8.42
N ARG A 67 8.15 -2.94 7.39
CA ARG A 67 9.23 -3.45 6.54
C ARG A 67 8.79 -3.42 5.08
N CYS A 68 9.75 -3.42 4.17
CA CYS A 68 9.47 -3.71 2.77
C CYS A 68 8.78 -5.08 2.61
N SER A 69 7.81 -5.20 1.71
CA SER A 69 7.13 -6.45 1.36
C SER A 69 8.10 -7.53 0.84
N LYS A 70 9.25 -7.12 0.29
CA LYS A 70 10.35 -8.01 -0.13
C LYS A 70 11.39 -8.30 0.96
N ALA A 71 11.19 -7.84 2.20
CA ALA A 71 12.15 -7.96 3.30
C ALA A 71 12.39 -9.39 3.82
N LEU A 72 11.49 -10.32 3.51
CA LEU A 72 11.67 -11.72 3.92
C LEU A 72 12.73 -12.40 3.06
N LYS A 73 13.37 -13.44 3.59
CA LYS A 73 14.20 -14.38 2.84
C LYS A 73 13.32 -15.50 2.29
N TYR A 74 13.53 -15.90 1.04
CA TYR A 74 12.88 -17.09 0.50
C TYR A 74 13.45 -18.33 1.17
N VAL A 75 12.58 -19.16 1.76
CA VAL A 75 12.94 -20.48 2.27
C VAL A 75 12.24 -21.51 1.39
N PRO A 76 12.96 -22.33 0.61
CA PRO A 76 12.34 -23.39 -0.17
C PRO A 76 11.72 -24.42 0.77
N HIS A 77 10.42 -24.69 0.60
CA HIS A 77 9.71 -25.73 1.35
C HIS A 77 9.90 -27.13 0.73
N ASP A 78 10.42 -27.20 -0.50
CA ASP A 78 10.60 -28.44 -1.24
C ASP A 78 11.99 -28.45 -1.89
N THR A 79 12.83 -29.37 -1.40
CA THR A 79 14.18 -29.62 -1.90
C THR A 79 14.20 -30.53 -3.14
N GLY A 80 13.09 -31.23 -3.44
CA GLY A 80 12.99 -32.21 -4.53
C GLY A 80 12.32 -31.68 -5.81
N THR A 81 11.57 -30.57 -5.76
CA THR A 81 10.99 -29.99 -6.98
C THR A 81 12.06 -29.45 -7.93
N HIS A 82 12.06 -29.91 -9.18
CA HIS A 82 12.95 -29.44 -10.24
C HIS A 82 12.80 -27.92 -10.48
N PRO A 83 13.89 -27.14 -10.68
CA PRO A 83 13.84 -25.69 -10.85
C PRO A 83 12.86 -25.17 -11.92
N SER A 84 12.65 -25.93 -13.01
CA SER A 84 11.72 -25.56 -14.08
C SER A 84 10.24 -25.59 -13.66
N LYS A 85 9.89 -26.38 -12.62
CA LYS A 85 8.52 -26.47 -12.07
C LYS A 85 8.29 -25.47 -10.93
N LYS A 86 9.32 -24.75 -10.49
CA LYS A 86 9.20 -23.76 -9.42
C LYS A 86 8.53 -22.49 -9.95
N ARG A 87 7.46 -22.08 -9.29
CA ARG A 87 6.73 -20.84 -9.62
C ARG A 87 7.65 -19.63 -9.44
N ARG A 88 7.94 -18.91 -10.53
CA ARG A 88 8.65 -17.62 -10.50
C ARG A 88 7.64 -16.50 -10.21
N THR A 89 7.59 -16.03 -8.97
CA THR A 89 6.75 -14.87 -8.60
C THR A 89 7.57 -13.59 -8.65
N LYS A 90 6.96 -12.49 -9.14
CA LYS A 90 7.60 -11.15 -9.18
C LYS A 90 7.74 -10.51 -7.79
N THR A 91 6.89 -10.90 -6.84
CA THR A 91 6.97 -10.49 -5.42
C THR A 91 8.00 -11.33 -4.67
N ARG A 92 9.22 -11.38 -5.20
CA ARG A 92 10.28 -12.22 -4.63
C ARG A 92 10.71 -11.68 -3.26
N LYS A 93 10.97 -12.62 -2.37
CA LYS A 93 11.53 -12.39 -1.04
C LYS A 93 13.03 -12.17 -1.22
N GLU A 94 13.46 -10.92 -1.22
CA GLU A 94 14.83 -10.48 -1.57
C GLU A 94 15.65 -10.09 -0.34
N ALA A 95 15.16 -10.37 0.88
CA ALA A 95 15.82 -10.02 2.13
C ALA A 95 16.12 -8.51 2.29
N CYS A 96 15.26 -7.66 1.70
CA CYS A 96 15.38 -6.20 1.78
C CYS A 96 15.50 -5.69 3.24
N PRO A 97 16.54 -4.90 3.57
CA PRO A 97 16.76 -4.43 4.93
C PRO A 97 15.83 -3.29 5.34
N PHE A 98 15.19 -2.59 4.39
CA PHE A 98 14.38 -1.41 4.64
C PHE A 98 13.34 -1.58 5.77
N ARG A 99 13.34 -0.65 6.72
CA ARG A 99 12.42 -0.55 7.86
C ARG A 99 11.98 0.89 8.08
N LEU A 100 10.73 1.02 8.53
CA LEU A 100 10.13 2.28 8.92
C LEU A 100 9.43 2.11 10.27
N LEU A 101 9.38 3.15 11.08
CA LEU A 101 8.72 3.13 12.39
C LEU A 101 7.51 4.08 12.36
N ILE A 102 6.38 3.62 12.86
CA ILE A 102 5.25 4.48 13.23
C ILE A 102 5.20 4.46 14.75
N SER A 103 5.39 5.61 15.40
CA SER A 103 5.44 5.70 16.86
C SER A 103 4.44 6.71 17.39
N ARG A 104 3.82 6.38 18.52
CA ARG A 104 2.97 7.30 19.27
C ARG A 104 3.85 8.19 20.16
N ASP A 105 3.62 9.50 20.12
CA ASP A 105 4.30 10.48 20.97
C ASP A 105 3.58 10.64 22.33
N ALA A 106 4.12 11.52 23.18
CA ALA A 106 3.57 11.79 24.51
C ALA A 106 2.18 12.44 24.47
N ASP A 107 1.87 13.18 23.39
CA ASP A 107 0.55 13.78 23.16
C ASP A 107 -0.47 12.76 22.61
N GLY A 108 -0.04 11.50 22.43
CA GLY A 108 -0.87 10.44 21.89
C GLY A 108 -1.03 10.48 20.38
N ARG A 109 -0.27 11.32 19.66
CA ARG A 109 -0.30 11.42 18.20
C ARG A 109 0.74 10.48 17.57
N TRP A 110 0.44 10.01 16.37
CA TRP A 110 1.29 9.10 15.61
C TRP A 110 2.22 9.87 14.67
N SER A 111 3.48 9.46 14.62
CA SER A 111 4.48 10.02 13.71
C SER A 111 5.21 8.91 12.95
N ILE A 112 5.58 9.19 11.71
CA ILE A 112 6.38 8.29 10.87
C ILE A 112 7.85 8.68 11.03
N LYS A 113 8.70 7.71 11.37
CA LYS A 113 10.12 7.90 11.62
C LYS A 113 10.95 6.90 10.81
N PRO A 114 12.12 7.30 10.29
CA PRO A 114 13.07 6.37 9.71
C PRO A 114 13.57 5.38 10.77
N SER A 115 14.06 4.23 10.32
CA SER A 115 14.75 3.29 11.20
C SER A 115 15.96 3.94 11.89
N GLN A 116 16.22 3.58 13.15
CA GLN A 116 17.45 3.98 13.85
C GLN A 116 18.69 3.35 13.22
N ASN A 117 18.57 2.11 12.71
CA ASN A 117 19.62 1.48 11.93
C ASN A 117 19.69 2.12 10.54
N LEU A 118 20.82 2.76 10.21
CA LEU A 118 21.07 3.44 8.93
C LEU A 118 20.97 2.50 7.73
N ALA A 119 21.52 1.29 7.82
CA ALA A 119 21.44 0.30 6.73
C ALA A 119 20.00 -0.16 6.43
N ALA A 120 19.08 0.03 7.39
CA ALA A 120 17.67 -0.27 7.23
C ALA A 120 16.85 0.95 6.74
N ARG A 121 17.50 2.05 6.36
CA ARG A 121 16.84 3.20 5.71
C ARG A 121 16.80 3.09 4.19
N GLU A 122 17.55 2.14 3.63
CA GLU A 122 17.70 1.97 2.19
C GLU A 122 17.08 0.65 1.71
N HIS A 123 16.60 0.67 0.47
CA HIS A 123 16.16 -0.53 -0.23
C HIS A 123 17.36 -1.17 -0.94
N SER A 124 17.48 -2.50 -0.83
CA SER A 124 18.48 -3.28 -1.56
C SER A 124 18.00 -3.74 -2.94
N HIS A 125 16.95 -3.12 -3.47
CA HIS A 125 16.34 -3.49 -4.74
C HIS A 125 15.68 -2.28 -5.40
N ASP A 126 15.56 -2.36 -6.72
CA ASP A 126 14.91 -1.32 -7.51
C ASP A 126 13.40 -1.26 -7.21
N PRO A 127 12.77 -0.09 -7.44
CA PRO A 127 11.32 0.05 -7.46
C PRO A 127 10.64 -0.96 -8.39
N ASP A 128 9.49 -1.50 -7.97
CA ASP A 128 8.65 -2.33 -8.83
C ASP A 128 7.59 -1.48 -9.54
N SER A 129 7.06 -1.97 -10.66
CA SER A 129 5.94 -1.32 -11.35
C SER A 129 4.66 -1.38 -10.50
N PHE A 130 3.84 -0.33 -10.58
CA PHE A 130 2.53 -0.29 -9.95
C PHE A 130 1.68 -1.52 -10.31
N GLY A 131 0.94 -2.07 -9.33
CA GLY A 131 0.14 -3.29 -9.51
C GLY A 131 0.92 -4.59 -9.32
N THR A 132 2.24 -4.54 -9.11
CA THR A 132 3.05 -5.71 -8.74
C THR A 132 2.58 -6.27 -7.40
N PHE A 133 2.29 -5.40 -6.43
CA PHE A 133 1.91 -5.83 -5.10
C PHE A 133 0.38 -6.01 -4.95
N PRO A 134 -0.08 -6.98 -4.13
CA PRO A 134 -1.50 -7.13 -3.84
C PRO A 134 -2.14 -5.89 -3.20
N ALA A 135 -1.38 -5.07 -2.47
CA ALA A 135 -1.88 -3.84 -1.86
C ALA A 135 -2.37 -2.84 -2.91
N ASP A 136 -1.60 -2.66 -3.98
CA ASP A 136 -1.90 -1.79 -5.13
C ASP A 136 -3.16 -2.28 -5.83
N ARG A 137 -3.21 -3.57 -6.16
CA ARG A 137 -4.41 -4.16 -6.77
C ARG A 137 -5.63 -4.07 -5.86
N GLY A 138 -5.41 -4.19 -4.55
CA GLY A 138 -6.45 -3.98 -3.54
C GLY A 138 -6.98 -2.55 -3.49
N SER A 139 -6.18 -1.52 -3.77
CA SER A 139 -6.67 -0.13 -3.83
C SER A 139 -7.56 0.09 -5.05
N ILE A 140 -7.20 -0.49 -6.19
CA ILE A 140 -8.03 -0.50 -7.41
C ILE A 140 -9.37 -1.16 -7.12
N LEU A 141 -9.36 -2.35 -6.49
CA LEU A 141 -10.60 -3.05 -6.11
C LEU A 141 -11.48 -2.24 -5.15
N ARG A 142 -10.89 -1.52 -4.19
CA ARG A 142 -11.66 -0.65 -3.28
C ARG A 142 -12.30 0.53 -4.01
N ARG A 143 -11.58 1.16 -4.94
CA ARG A 143 -12.08 2.25 -5.80
C ARG A 143 -13.34 1.82 -6.58
N HIS A 144 -13.35 0.57 -7.04
CA HIS A 144 -14.46 -0.02 -7.82
C HIS A 144 -15.35 -0.97 -7.02
N SER A 145 -15.34 -0.86 -5.68
CA SER A 145 -16.03 -1.80 -4.80
C SER A 145 -17.54 -1.85 -5.05
N ALA A 146 -18.18 -0.70 -5.24
CA ALA A 146 -19.62 -0.62 -5.54
C ALA A 146 -20.00 -1.43 -6.78
N PHE A 147 -19.24 -1.28 -7.88
CA PHE A 147 -19.46 -2.06 -9.10
C PHE A 147 -19.26 -3.56 -8.85
N ILE A 148 -18.14 -3.94 -8.24
CA ILE A 148 -17.81 -5.36 -8.01
C ILE A 148 -18.89 -6.04 -7.15
N LEU A 149 -19.32 -5.39 -6.08
CA LEU A 149 -20.33 -5.93 -5.17
C LEU A 149 -21.71 -5.98 -5.83
N ALA A 150 -22.11 -4.97 -6.59
CA ALA A 150 -23.37 -5.00 -7.34
C ALA A 150 -23.42 -6.19 -8.31
N GLN A 151 -22.36 -6.40 -9.09
CA GLN A 151 -22.27 -7.54 -10.01
C GLN A 151 -22.25 -8.88 -9.27
N TRP A 152 -21.54 -8.96 -8.14
CA TRP A 152 -21.54 -10.16 -7.30
C TRP A 152 -22.93 -10.51 -6.76
N HIS A 153 -23.66 -9.53 -6.24
CA HIS A 153 -25.02 -9.71 -5.75
C HIS A 153 -25.99 -10.11 -6.87
N ALA A 154 -25.76 -9.63 -8.10
CA ALA A 154 -26.46 -10.08 -9.30
C ALA A 154 -26.02 -11.47 -9.81
N ARG A 155 -25.19 -12.21 -9.05
CA ARG A 155 -24.69 -13.55 -9.37
C ARG A 155 -23.87 -13.63 -10.66
N VAL A 156 -23.27 -12.51 -11.07
CA VAL A 156 -22.39 -12.47 -12.24
C VAL A 156 -21.10 -13.24 -11.98
N LYS A 157 -20.65 -14.03 -12.97
CA LYS A 157 -19.47 -14.89 -12.80
C LYS A 157 -18.21 -14.04 -12.70
N MET A 158 -17.23 -14.48 -11.90
CA MET A 158 -15.99 -13.70 -11.64
C MET A 158 -15.25 -13.22 -12.89
N HIS A 159 -15.18 -14.06 -13.93
CA HIS A 159 -14.52 -13.66 -15.18
C HIS A 159 -15.30 -12.55 -15.91
N GLN A 160 -16.63 -12.54 -15.82
CA GLN A 160 -17.46 -11.47 -16.38
C GLN A 160 -17.33 -10.19 -15.57
N ILE A 161 -17.25 -10.28 -14.23
CA ILE A 161 -16.96 -9.11 -13.38
C ILE A 161 -15.60 -8.51 -13.76
N LEU A 162 -14.58 -9.36 -13.94
CA LEU A 162 -13.25 -8.89 -14.37
C LEU A 162 -13.29 -8.23 -15.76
N THR A 163 -14.00 -8.83 -16.72
CA THR A 163 -14.18 -8.23 -18.05
C THR A 163 -14.89 -6.88 -17.94
N GLY A 164 -15.99 -6.80 -17.19
CA GLY A 164 -16.71 -5.56 -16.96
C GLY A 164 -15.84 -4.49 -16.32
N LEU A 165 -15.04 -4.85 -15.31
CA LEU A 165 -14.11 -3.94 -14.63
C LEU A 165 -13.10 -3.31 -15.61
N ARG A 166 -12.62 -4.08 -16.58
CA ARG A 166 -11.68 -3.59 -17.62
C ARG A 166 -12.30 -2.60 -18.60
N HIS A 167 -13.63 -2.53 -18.68
CA HIS A 167 -14.35 -1.63 -19.58
C HIS A 167 -14.85 -0.35 -18.89
N ILE A 168 -14.58 -0.15 -17.60
CA ILE A 168 -15.04 1.03 -16.82
C ILE A 168 -14.24 2.31 -17.17
N GLY A 169 -13.17 2.21 -17.94
CA GLY A 169 -12.36 3.35 -18.38
C GLY A 169 -11.24 3.74 -17.40
N ASP A 170 -11.07 3.02 -16.30
CA ASP A 170 -9.89 3.16 -15.43
C ASP A 170 -8.75 2.27 -15.95
N PRO A 171 -7.61 2.86 -16.37
CA PRO A 171 -6.49 2.10 -16.94
C PRO A 171 -5.88 1.11 -15.96
N ASP A 172 -5.96 1.36 -14.65
CA ASP A 172 -5.37 0.50 -13.63
C ASP A 172 -6.08 -0.86 -13.54
N THR A 173 -7.35 -0.93 -13.96
CA THR A 173 -8.17 -2.14 -13.87
C THR A 173 -7.61 -3.32 -14.65
N CYS A 174 -6.76 -3.07 -15.66
CA CYS A 174 -6.06 -4.12 -16.39
C CYS A 174 -5.09 -4.93 -15.52
N LEU A 175 -4.60 -4.35 -14.42
CA LEU A 175 -3.65 -4.96 -13.48
C LEU A 175 -4.33 -5.97 -12.54
N VAL A 176 -5.65 -5.86 -12.37
CA VAL A 176 -6.45 -6.74 -11.50
C VAL A 176 -6.54 -8.14 -12.08
N ARG A 177 -6.39 -9.15 -11.23
CA ARG A 177 -6.55 -10.57 -11.60
C ARG A 177 -7.86 -11.12 -11.02
N GLY A 178 -8.40 -12.17 -11.64
CA GLY A 178 -9.61 -12.82 -11.13
C GLY A 178 -9.47 -13.32 -9.68
N GLN A 179 -8.27 -13.76 -9.29
CA GLN A 179 -7.98 -14.14 -7.91
C GLN A 179 -8.10 -12.96 -6.93
N ASP A 180 -7.75 -11.74 -7.35
CA ASP A 180 -7.84 -10.57 -6.48
C ASP A 180 -9.33 -10.24 -6.20
N ILE A 181 -10.21 -10.34 -7.20
CA ILE A 181 -11.66 -10.19 -7.04
C ILE A 181 -12.22 -11.26 -6.09
N ALA A 182 -11.84 -12.53 -6.27
CA ALA A 182 -12.28 -13.61 -5.40
C ALA A 182 -11.84 -13.38 -3.94
N ASN A 183 -10.61 -12.92 -3.74
CA ASN A 183 -10.09 -12.59 -2.40
C ASN A 183 -10.83 -11.40 -1.78
N PHE A 184 -11.18 -10.40 -2.59
CA PHE A 184 -11.93 -9.22 -2.16
C PHE A 184 -13.34 -9.59 -1.70
N ILE A 185 -14.08 -10.37 -2.49
CA ILE A 185 -15.43 -10.85 -2.12
C ILE A 185 -15.37 -11.67 -0.84
N LYS A 186 -14.43 -12.63 -0.74
CA LYS A 186 -14.24 -13.42 0.50
C LYS A 186 -13.90 -12.56 1.70
N ALA A 187 -13.20 -11.44 1.52
CA ALA A 187 -12.92 -10.51 2.61
C ALA A 187 -14.19 -9.73 3.01
N HIS A 188 -14.96 -9.27 2.04
CA HIS A 188 -16.24 -8.58 2.27
C HIS A 188 -17.25 -9.48 3.00
N GLU A 189 -17.42 -10.73 2.56
CA GLU A 189 -18.31 -11.69 3.23
C GLU A 189 -17.88 -11.97 4.67
N ARG A 190 -16.58 -12.15 4.93
CA ARG A 190 -16.08 -12.33 6.31
C ARG A 190 -16.36 -11.13 7.20
N ALA A 191 -16.25 -9.91 6.66
CA ALA A 191 -16.59 -8.70 7.40
C ALA A 191 -18.10 -8.61 7.71
N GLY A 192 -18.95 -8.92 6.72
CA GLY A 192 -20.41 -8.93 6.89
C GLY A 192 -20.92 -10.04 7.84
N LEU A 193 -20.18 -11.13 7.98
CA LEU A 193 -20.50 -12.24 8.89
C LEU A 193 -19.95 -12.05 10.31
N GLY A 194 -19.32 -10.91 10.62
CA GLY A 194 -18.65 -10.69 11.90
C GLY A 194 -17.57 -11.74 12.19
N GLY A 195 -16.91 -12.27 11.16
CA GLY A 195 -15.88 -13.31 11.29
C GLY A 195 -16.38 -14.76 11.36
N LYS A 196 -17.69 -15.03 11.26
CA LYS A 196 -18.24 -16.40 11.21
C LYS A 196 -18.12 -16.99 9.80
N THR A 197 -17.83 -18.29 9.68
CA THR A 197 -17.75 -18.96 8.36
C THR A 197 -19.15 -19.34 7.87
N SER A 198 -19.34 -19.41 6.54
CA SER A 198 -20.62 -19.76 5.91
C SER A 198 -21.20 -21.12 6.34
N ILE A 199 -20.33 -22.05 6.77
CA ILE A 199 -20.71 -23.36 7.32
C ILE A 199 -21.54 -23.22 8.61
N GLN A 200 -21.32 -22.18 9.41
CA GLN A 200 -22.02 -21.98 10.68
C GLN A 200 -23.45 -21.42 10.52
N ARG A 201 -23.89 -21.14 9.29
CA ARG A 201 -25.26 -20.67 9.00
C ARG A 201 -26.16 -21.76 8.40
N ALA A 202 -25.61 -22.93 8.03
CA ALA A 202 -26.37 -24.00 7.40
C ALA A 202 -27.00 -25.01 8.38
N THR A 203 -26.91 -24.78 9.68
CA THR A 203 -27.44 -25.64 10.76
C THR A 203 -28.49 -24.96 11.63
N ARG A 204 -29.36 -24.14 11.03
CA ARG A 204 -30.61 -23.72 11.67
C ARG A 204 -31.80 -24.03 10.78
#